data_AF-A0A0N4XRC5-F1
#
_entry.id   AF-A0A0N4XRC5-F1
#
_cell.length_a   1.000
_cell.length_b   1.000
_cell.length_c   1.000
_cell.angle_alpha   90.00
_cell.angle_beta   90.00
_cell.angle_gamma   90.00
#
_symmetry.space_group_name_H-M   'P 1'
#
loop_
_entity.id
_entity.type
_entity.pdbx_description
1 polymer ?
#
loop_
_entity_poly.entity_id
_entity_poly.type
_entity_poly.pdbx_seq_one_letter_code
_entity_poly.pdbx_strand_id
1 'polypeptide(L)' 'MPVFPHSIVRQPIRATQLVDLPYDFSEVIHMASAFKCPSIPLDENAANVPTMCLVCGQILCSQSYCCQKQV' A
#
# COMPACT_ATOMS: atom_id res chain seq x y z
N MET A 1 39.93 7.12 -16.92
CA MET A 1 38.48 6.92 -17.12
C MET A 1 38.04 5.84 -16.15
N PRO A 2 37.05 6.06 -15.27
CA PRO A 2 36.69 5.06 -14.28
C PRO A 2 35.87 3.96 -14.96
N VAL A 3 36.36 2.72 -14.85
CA VAL A 3 35.68 1.51 -15.30
C VAL A 3 34.65 1.17 -14.23
N PHE A 4 33.40 1.55 -14.44
CA PHE A 4 32.29 1.04 -13.63
C PHE A 4 32.09 -0.44 -14.02
N PRO A 5 32.18 -1.41 -13.09
CA PRO A 5 31.70 -2.74 -13.38
C PRO A 5 30.20 -2.58 -13.63
N HIS A 6 29.77 -2.77 -14.87
CA HIS A 6 28.35 -2.72 -15.23
C HIS A 6 27.66 -3.83 -14.42
N SER A 7 27.08 -3.48 -13.27
CA SER A 7 26.20 -4.37 -12.55
C SER A 7 24.98 -4.55 -13.43
N ILE A 8 24.81 -5.78 -13.93
CA ILE A 8 23.65 -6.12 -14.75
C ILE A 8 22.44 -6.05 -13.81
N VAL A 9 21.70 -4.95 -13.88
CA VAL A 9 20.44 -4.79 -13.16
C VAL A 9 19.44 -5.76 -13.80
N ARG A 10 19.07 -6.81 -13.07
CA ARG A 10 18.02 -7.72 -13.51
C ARG A 10 16.70 -6.97 -13.52
N GLN A 11 16.25 -6.61 -14.71
CA GLN A 11 14.93 -6.03 -14.88
C GLN A 11 13.85 -7.10 -14.64
N PRO A 12 12.70 -6.74 -14.05
CA PRO A 12 11.58 -7.64 -13.95
C PRO A 12 11.19 -8.17 -15.33
N ILE A 13 11.15 -9.50 -15.46
CA ILE A 13 10.70 -10.20 -16.68
C ILE A 13 9.20 -10.01 -16.97
N ARG A 14 8.44 -9.48 -16.01
CA ARG A 14 7.04 -9.10 -16.18
C ARG A 14 6.87 -7.66 -15.72
N ALA A 15 6.05 -6.91 -16.44
CA ALA A 15 5.65 -5.57 -16.03
C ALA A 15 4.98 -5.63 -14.65
N THR A 16 5.32 -4.71 -13.76
CA THR A 16 4.64 -4.54 -12.48
C THR A 16 3.15 -4.33 -12.76
N GLN A 17 2.33 -5.30 -12.37
CA GLN A 17 0.88 -5.18 -12.46
C GLN A 17 0.34 -4.59 -11.17
N LEU A 18 -0.76 -3.86 -11.28
CA LEU A 18 -1.54 -3.48 -10.11
C LEU A 18 -2.32 -4.70 -9.62
N VAL A 19 -2.77 -4.66 -8.37
CA VAL A 19 -3.64 -5.70 -7.82
C VAL A 19 -4.97 -5.76 -8.58
N ASP A 20 -5.47 -6.96 -8.77
CA ASP A 20 -6.81 -7.18 -9.30
C ASP A 20 -7.84 -6.76 -8.24
N LEU A 21 -8.75 -5.86 -8.63
CA LEU A 21 -9.90 -5.49 -7.82
C LEU A 21 -11.01 -6.52 -8.06
N PRO A 22 -11.75 -6.94 -7.02
CA PRO A 22 -12.89 -7.82 -7.19
C PRO A 22 -13.99 -7.11 -8.02
N TYR A 23 -14.78 -7.90 -8.75
CA TYR A 23 -15.88 -7.40 -9.57
C TYR A 23 -16.93 -6.66 -8.73
N ASP A 24 -17.23 -7.19 -7.55
CA ASP A 24 -18.10 -6.58 -6.56
C ASP A 24 -17.24 -5.88 -5.48
N PHE A 25 -17.33 -4.55 -5.41
CA PHE A 25 -16.60 -3.76 -4.40
C PHE A 25 -17.08 -4.01 -2.97
N SER A 26 -18.11 -4.83 -2.76
CA SER A 26 -18.65 -5.17 -1.44
C SER A 26 -17.59 -5.74 -0.50
N GLU A 27 -16.70 -6.60 -0.99
CA GLU A 27 -15.62 -7.16 -0.17
C GLU A 27 -14.59 -6.07 0.21
N VAL A 28 -14.21 -5.22 -0.74
CA VAL A 28 -13.26 -4.11 -0.51
C VAL A 28 -13.84 -3.11 0.48
N ILE A 29 -15.13 -2.78 0.34
CA ILE A 29 -15.86 -1.88 1.24
C ILE A 29 -15.94 -2.48 2.64
N HIS A 30 -16.22 -3.78 2.76
CA HIS A 30 -16.24 -4.46 4.05
C HIS A 30 -14.86 -4.50 4.71
N MET A 31 -13.79 -4.78 3.94
CA MET A 31 -12.42 -4.72 4.45
C MET A 31 -12.04 -3.30 4.89
N ALA A 32 -12.44 -2.30 4.12
CA ALA A 32 -12.21 -0.90 4.43
C ALA A 32 -12.96 -0.45 5.69
N SER A 33 -14.22 -0.86 5.85
CA SER A 33 -15.03 -0.49 7.03
C SER A 33 -14.58 -1.18 8.31
N ALA A 34 -14.02 -2.38 8.21
CA ALA A 34 -13.46 -3.13 9.33
C ALA A 34 -12.02 -2.71 9.70
N PHE A 35 -11.35 -1.93 8.85
CA PHE A 35 -9.96 -1.54 9.05
C PHE A 35 -9.80 -0.54 10.22
N LYS A 36 -8.79 -0.76 11.06
CA LYS A 36 -8.37 0.15 12.14
C LYS A 36 -6.86 0.41 12.03
N CYS A 37 -6.40 1.66 11.88
CA CYS A 37 -4.95 1.97 11.84
C CYS A 37 -4.35 1.58 13.20
N PRO A 38 -3.36 0.67 13.27
CA PRO A 38 -2.71 0.34 14.54
C PRO A 38 -1.91 1.52 15.13
N SER A 39 -1.60 2.53 14.31
CA SER A 39 -0.83 3.71 14.72
C SER A 39 -1.66 4.80 15.39
N ILE A 40 -3.01 4.73 15.36
CA ILE A 40 -3.89 5.71 15.98
C ILE A 40 -4.64 5.04 17.15
N PRO A 41 -4.61 5.60 18.36
CA PRO A 41 -5.40 5.09 19.48
C PRO A 41 -6.90 5.17 19.14
N LEU A 42 -7.66 4.11 19.49
CA LEU A 42 -9.07 3.90 19.12
C LEU A 42 -10.04 5.07 19.43
N ASP A 43 -9.63 6.00 20.29
CA ASP A 43 -10.45 7.09 20.83
C ASP A 43 -10.43 8.35 19.94
N GLU A 44 -9.50 8.43 18.99
CA GLU A 44 -9.40 9.57 18.09
C GLU A 44 -10.16 9.28 16.79
N ASN A 45 -11.25 10.03 16.56
CA ASN A 45 -12.00 10.13 15.31
C ASN A 45 -11.16 10.72 14.15
N ALA A 46 -9.85 10.48 14.13
CA ALA A 46 -8.94 10.86 13.07
C ALA A 46 -9.28 10.07 11.81
N ALA A 47 -10.29 10.58 11.10
CA ALA A 47 -10.68 10.31 9.73
C ALA A 47 -10.11 8.99 9.20
N ASN A 48 -10.79 7.90 9.58
CA ASN A 48 -10.68 6.55 9.05
C ASN A 48 -11.06 6.57 7.55
N VAL A 49 -10.22 7.16 6.72
CA VAL A 49 -10.31 7.08 5.26
C VAL A 49 -9.33 6.00 4.84
N PRO A 50 -9.75 4.72 4.89
CA PRO A 50 -8.94 3.62 4.38
C PRO A 50 -8.70 3.83 2.89
N THR A 51 -7.47 3.59 2.47
CA THR A 51 -7.05 3.57 1.07
C THR A 51 -6.34 2.26 0.79
N MET A 52 -6.46 1.74 -0.42
CA MET A 52 -5.78 0.51 -0.81
C MET A 52 -4.59 0.83 -1.71
N CYS A 53 -3.41 0.32 -1.35
CA CYS A 53 -2.24 0.39 -2.21
C CYS A 53 -2.42 -0.57 -3.39
N LEU A 54 -2.56 -0.05 -4.61
CA LEU A 54 -2.73 -0.90 -5.78
C LEU A 54 -1.45 -1.64 -6.21
N VAL A 55 -0.30 -1.37 -5.58
CA VAL A 55 0.95 -2.09 -5.85
C VAL A 55 1.07 -3.36 -5.00
N CYS A 56 0.66 -3.32 -3.72
CA CYS A 56 0.80 -4.45 -2.79
C CYS A 56 -0.54 -4.99 -2.23
N GLY A 57 -1.66 -4.33 -2.50
CA GLY A 57 -3.00 -4.72 -2.04
C GLY A 57 -3.30 -4.41 -0.58
N GLN A 58 -2.39 -3.76 0.15
CA GLN A 58 -2.58 -3.47 1.57
C GLN A 58 -3.49 -2.24 1.77
N ILE A 59 -4.38 -2.33 2.77
CA ILE A 59 -5.17 -1.19 3.24
C ILE A 59 -4.32 -0.37 4.21
N LEU A 60 -4.30 0.94 3.98
CA LEU A 60 -3.55 1.96 4.71
C LEU A 60 -4.46 3.15 4.99
N CYS A 61 -4.01 4.12 5.76
CA CYS A 61 -4.69 5.41 5.86
C CYS A 61 -4.35 6.33 4.69
N SER A 62 -5.31 7.17 4.27
CA SER A 62 -5.08 8.22 3.27
C SER A 62 -3.95 9.19 3.67
N GLN A 63 -3.76 9.41 4.98
CA GLN A 63 -2.62 10.14 5.51
C GLN A 63 -1.41 9.22 5.57
N SER A 64 -0.49 9.39 4.62
CA SER A 64 0.76 8.62 4.50
C SER A 64 1.55 8.58 5.81
N TYR A 65 1.53 9.66 6.58
CA TYR A 65 2.22 9.75 7.87
C TYR A 65 1.71 8.76 8.95
N CYS A 66 0.44 8.26 8.91
CA CYS A 66 -0.05 7.23 9.88
C CYS A 66 0.69 5.91 9.71
N CYS A 67 0.85 5.52 8.45
CA CYS A 67 1.28 4.17 8.08
C CYS A 67 2.71 4.12 7.55
N GLN A 68 3.42 5.25 7.53
CA GLN A 68 4.80 5.32 7.09
C GLN A 68 5.70 4.58 8.08
N LYS A 69 6.29 3.46 7.62
CA LYS A 69 7.34 2.76 8.36
C LYS A 69 8.69 3.41 8.00
N GLN A 70 9.46 3.82 9.00
CA GLN A 70 10.87 4.13 8.80
C GLN A 70 11.61 2.82 8.51
N VAL A 71 12.42 2.82 7.44
CA VAL A 71 13.31 1.72 7.04
C VAL A 71 14.70 1.91 7.62
#